data_AF-A0A844DZH8-F1
#
_entry.id   AF-A0A844DZH8-F1
#
_cell.length_a   1.000
_cell.length_b   1.000
_cell.length_c   1.000
_cell.angle_alpha   90.00
_cell.angle_beta   90.00
_cell.angle_gamma   90.00
#
_symmetry.space_group_name_H-M   'P 1'
#
loop_
_entity.id
_entity.type
_entity.pdbx_description
1 polymer ?
#
loop_
_entity_poly.entity_id
_entity_poly.type
_entity_poly.pdbx_seq_one_letter_code
_entity_poly.pdbx_strand_id
1 'polypeptide(L)'
;MEQKHPIAWHVPNLINICIDSVDDGEMTGKIYHCYSEEAIAFSNIIRMIETVEEFFDCLQFPQAATQTRSFHRKESVQGQKLEKKLEQEQILQMRGQKGTFLLNVKYRQNSSWQGFLQWVEEDEAWQFASVLEFIKILNNALD
;
A
#
# COMPACT_ATOMS: atom_id res chain seq x y z
N MET A 1 -2.21 -13.63 -21.93
CA MET A 1 -0.84 -13.82 -21.41
C MET A 1 -0.45 -12.49 -20.80
N GLU A 2 -0.86 -12.23 -19.56
CA GLU A 2 -0.46 -11.01 -18.85
C GLU A 2 1.02 -11.12 -18.47
N GLN A 3 1.79 -10.11 -18.86
CA GLN A 3 3.22 -10.06 -18.63
C GLN A 3 3.46 -9.92 -17.12
N LYS A 4 4.21 -10.85 -16.55
CA LYS A 4 4.80 -10.71 -15.20
C LYS A 4 5.71 -9.49 -15.23
N HIS A 5 5.23 -8.34 -14.77
CA HIS A 5 6.08 -7.18 -14.53
C HIS A 5 6.62 -7.29 -13.10
N PRO A 6 7.93 -7.54 -12.90
CA PRO A 6 8.50 -7.55 -11.56
C PRO A 6 8.30 -6.16 -10.95
N ILE A 7 7.78 -6.10 -9.73
CA ILE A 7 7.61 -4.83 -9.04
C ILE A 7 8.99 -4.20 -8.85
N ALA A 8 9.07 -2.92 -9.21
CA ALA A 8 10.25 -2.11 -8.92
C ALA A 8 10.35 -1.96 -7.41
N TRP A 9 11.12 -2.82 -6.75
CA TRP A 9 11.20 -2.85 -5.31
C TRP A 9 11.92 -1.60 -4.79
N HIS A 10 13.01 -1.14 -5.42
CA HIS A 10 13.82 0.07 -5.10
C HIS A 10 13.11 1.44 -5.10
N VAL A 11 11.79 1.47 -5.11
CA VAL A 11 11.00 2.70 -5.10
C VAL A 11 10.72 3.17 -3.67
N PRO A 12 10.78 4.48 -3.41
CA PRO A 12 10.60 5.02 -2.06
C PRO A 12 9.21 4.71 -1.49
N ASN A 13 8.19 4.62 -2.34
CA ASN A 13 6.81 4.36 -1.94
C ASN A 13 6.42 2.88 -1.99
N LEU A 14 7.40 1.97 -1.87
CA LEU A 14 7.11 0.55 -1.71
C LEU A 14 6.47 0.32 -0.34
N ILE A 15 5.36 -0.42 -0.34
CA ILE A 15 4.65 -0.81 0.87
C ILE A 15 4.56 -2.33 0.89
N ASN A 16 4.88 -2.95 2.02
CA ASN A 16 4.60 -4.36 2.26
C ASN A 16 3.36 -4.46 3.16
N ILE A 17 2.30 -5.08 2.64
CA ILE A 17 1.04 -5.35 3.32
C ILE A 17 1.03 -6.81 3.73
N CYS A 18 1.11 -7.06 5.03
CA CYS A 18 1.05 -8.38 5.63
C CYS A 18 -0.36 -8.63 6.15
N ILE A 19 -1.08 -9.60 5.59
CA ILE A 19 -2.41 -10.00 6.05
C ILE A 19 -2.27 -11.07 7.12
N ASP A 20 -2.81 -10.82 8.31
CA ASP A 20 -2.75 -11.73 9.45
C ASP A 20 -4.01 -12.60 9.56
N SER A 21 -5.20 -12.04 9.33
CA SER A 21 -6.46 -12.80 9.31
C SER A 21 -7.46 -12.24 8.31
N VAL A 22 -8.41 -13.08 7.91
CA VAL A 22 -9.58 -12.70 7.11
C VAL A 22 -10.77 -13.37 7.78
N ASP A 23 -11.54 -12.60 8.54
CA ASP A 23 -12.66 -13.08 9.35
C ASP A 23 -13.92 -12.29 8.99
N ASP A 24 -15.02 -12.99 8.66
CA ASP A 24 -16.31 -12.37 8.29
C ASP A 24 -16.21 -11.33 7.14
N GLY A 25 -15.27 -11.55 6.20
CA GLY A 25 -15.00 -10.62 5.09
C GLY A 25 -14.15 -9.40 5.47
N GLU A 26 -13.72 -9.29 6.72
CA GLU A 26 -12.84 -8.22 7.19
C GLU A 26 -11.39 -8.71 7.25
N MET A 27 -10.49 -7.96 6.60
CA MET A 27 -9.06 -8.28 6.57
C MET A 27 -8.34 -7.50 7.68
N THR A 28 -7.56 -8.22 8.48
CA THR A 28 -6.69 -7.62 9.50
C THR A 28 -5.23 -7.88 9.18
N GLY A 29 -4.35 -6.98 9.59
CA GLY A 29 -2.94 -7.13 9.28
C GLY A 29 -2.11 -5.92 9.65
N LYS A 30 -0.94 -5.84 9.01
CA LYS A 30 0.08 -4.83 9.27
C LYS A 30 0.66 -4.30 7.97
N ILE A 31 0.96 -3.01 7.98
CA ILE A 31 1.62 -2.30 6.88
C ILE A 31 3.05 -1.95 7.31
N TYR A 32 3.99 -2.21 6.41
CA TYR A 32 5.40 -1.87 6.55
C TYR A 32 5.85 -0.98 5.38
N HIS A 33 6.66 0.04 5.68
CA HIS A 33 7.29 0.93 4.71
C HIS A 33 8.63 1.42 5.25
N CYS A 34 9.53 1.92 4.39
CA CYS A 34 10.91 2.26 4.75
C CYS A 34 11.10 3.45 5.72
N TYR A 35 10.02 4.12 6.12
CA TYR A 35 10.05 5.39 6.87
C TYR A 35 9.50 5.27 8.31
N SER A 36 9.10 4.06 8.71
CA SER A 36 8.70 3.73 10.08
C SER A 36 9.43 2.46 10.52
N GLU A 37 9.89 2.43 11.77
CA GLU A 37 10.41 1.20 12.39
C GLU A 37 9.27 0.28 12.84
N GLU A 38 8.14 0.87 13.23
CA GLU A 38 6.97 0.16 13.72
C GLU A 38 6.01 -0.15 12.58
N ALA A 39 5.40 -1.33 12.67
CA ALA A 39 4.34 -1.76 11.77
C ALA A 39 3.05 -1.00 12.08
N ILE A 40 2.34 -0.54 11.05
CA ILE A 40 1.04 0.11 11.22
C ILE A 40 -0.04 -0.97 11.11
N ALA A 41 -0.68 -1.30 12.23
CA ALA A 41 -1.77 -2.28 12.24
C ALA A 41 -3.05 -1.68 11.65
N PHE A 42 -3.79 -2.50 10.90
CA PHE A 42 -5.13 -2.16 10.41
C PHE A 42 -6.11 -3.28 10.73
N SER A 43 -7.36 -2.90 10.98
CA SER A 43 -8.44 -3.81 11.38
C SER A 43 -9.46 -4.10 10.28
N ASN A 44 -9.38 -3.39 9.15
CA ASN A 44 -10.23 -3.61 7.98
C ASN A 44 -9.60 -2.97 6.72
N ILE A 45 -10.19 -3.27 5.57
CA ILE A 45 -9.73 -2.78 4.27
C ILE A 45 -9.77 -1.24 4.16
N ILE A 46 -10.75 -0.58 4.78
CA ILE A 46 -10.88 0.88 4.74
C ILE A 46 -9.73 1.53 5.51
N ARG A 47 -9.42 1.04 6.71
CA ARG A 47 -8.27 1.50 7.51
C ARG A 47 -6.95 1.27 6.80
N MET A 48 -6.82 0.14 6.10
CA MET A 48 -5.65 -0.14 5.27
C MET A 48 -5.49 0.93 4.17
N ILE A 49 -6.58 1.25 3.46
CA ILE A 49 -6.58 2.25 2.38
C ILE A 49 -6.26 3.65 2.91
N GLU A 50 -6.90 4.06 4.00
CA GLU A 50 -6.64 5.34 4.67
C GLU A 50 -5.18 5.47 5.08
N THR A 51 -4.61 4.43 5.71
CA THR A 51 -3.21 4.39 6.13
C THR A 51 -2.24 4.56 4.96
N VAL A 52 -2.52 3.87 3.84
CA VAL A 52 -1.70 3.97 2.63
C VAL A 52 -1.81 5.36 1.99
N GLU A 53 -2.99 5.96 1.97
CA GLU A 53 -3.18 7.32 1.45
C GLU A 53 -2.46 8.36 2.31
N GLU A 54 -2.58 8.27 3.63
CA GLU A 54 -1.86 9.11 4.59
C GLU A 54 -0.34 8.97 4.43
N PHE A 55 0.14 7.76 4.18
CA PHE A 55 1.56 7.53 3.88
C PHE A 55 2.01 8.26 2.62
N PHE A 56 1.26 8.20 1.51
CA PHE A 56 1.62 8.92 0.28
C PHE A 56 1.53 10.44 0.44
N ASP A 57 0.58 10.92 1.23
CA ASP A 57 0.48 12.34 1.58
C ASP A 57 1.66 12.79 2.44
N CYS A 58 2.10 12.01 3.42
CA CYS A 58 3.31 12.31 4.19
C CYS A 58 4.57 12.25 3.30
N LEU A 59 4.68 11.21 2.46
CA LEU A 59 5.80 11.01 1.54
C LEU A 59 5.87 12.07 0.43
N GLN A 60 4.75 12.76 0.15
CA GLN A 60 4.59 13.65 -0.99
C GLN A 60 4.89 12.95 -2.32
N PHE A 61 4.72 11.62 -2.38
CA PHE A 61 4.97 10.83 -3.58
C PHE A 61 4.24 9.47 -3.55
N PRO A 62 3.59 9.05 -4.66
CA PRO A 62 3.15 9.90 -5.77
C PRO A 62 2.20 10.99 -5.25
N GLN A 63 2.19 12.19 -5.83
CA GLN A 63 1.27 13.24 -5.41
C GLN A 63 -0.15 12.99 -5.98
N ALA A 64 -1.17 13.28 -5.19
CA ALA A 64 -2.56 13.24 -5.66
C ALA A 64 -2.79 14.31 -6.73
N ALA A 65 -3.31 13.91 -7.88
CA ALA A 65 -3.71 14.84 -8.94
C ALA A 65 -4.98 15.64 -8.56
N THR A 66 -5.76 15.13 -7.62
CA THR A 66 -7.01 15.70 -7.12
C THR A 66 -6.97 15.78 -5.60
N GLN A 67 -7.28 16.93 -5.03
CA GLN A 67 -7.44 17.07 -3.58
C GLN A 67 -8.92 17.17 -3.24
N THR A 68 -9.38 16.37 -2.29
CA THR A 68 -10.74 16.47 -1.74
C THR A 68 -10.90 17.80 -1.04
N ARG A 69 -11.95 18.55 -1.40
CA ARG A 69 -12.27 19.81 -0.73
C ARG A 69 -12.67 19.51 0.72
N SER A 70 -12.05 20.18 1.68
CA SER A 70 -12.42 20.12 3.10
C SER A 70 -12.73 21.52 3.64
N PHE A 71 -13.76 21.63 4.48
CA PHE A 71 -14.07 22.87 5.22
C PHE A 71 -13.15 23.08 6.42
N HIS A 72 -12.58 21.99 6.94
CA HIS A 72 -11.51 22.02 7.92
C HIS A 72 -10.17 22.11 7.20
N ARG A 73 -9.30 23.01 7.68
CA ARG A 73 -7.90 23.04 7.26
C ARG A 73 -7.29 21.71 7.72
N LYS A 74 -7.04 20.77 6.80
CA LYS A 74 -6.08 19.71 7.08
C LYS A 74 -4.77 20.46 7.39
N GLU A 75 -4.23 20.27 8.59
CA GLU A 75 -2.85 20.65 8.83
C GLU A 75 -2.04 19.90 7.78
N SER A 76 -1.54 20.65 6.80
CA SER A 76 -0.65 20.05 5.83
C SER A 76 0.54 19.55 6.62
N VAL A 77 0.84 18.26 6.52
CA VAL A 77 2.12 17.69 6.97
C VAL A 77 3.24 18.18 6.02
N GLN A 78 3.18 19.44 5.62
CA GLN A 78 4.16 20.16 4.82
C GLN A 78 5.38 20.35 5.72
N GLY A 79 6.34 19.45 5.61
CA GLY A 79 7.70 19.69 6.12
C GLY A 79 8.27 18.65 7.08
N GLN A 80 7.58 17.54 7.37
CA GLN A 80 8.30 16.41 8.00
C GLN A 80 9.17 15.75 6.94
N LYS A 81 10.48 15.98 7.04
CA LYS A 81 11.48 15.28 6.25
C LYS A 81 11.43 13.82 6.70
N LEU A 82 10.75 12.97 5.92
CA LEU A 82 10.72 11.54 6.18
C LEU A 82 12.13 10.98 6.00
N GLU A 83 12.76 10.63 7.12
CA GLU A 83 14.04 9.95 7.12
C GLU A 83 13.81 8.46 6.91
N LYS A 84 14.57 7.88 5.99
CA LYS A 84 14.54 6.44 5.75
C LYS A 84 15.09 5.75 7.00
N LYS A 85 14.26 4.98 7.69
CA LYS A 85 14.61 4.28 8.95
C LYS A 85 14.96 2.81 8.73
N LEU A 86 14.32 2.19 7.75
CA LEU A 86 14.52 0.78 7.42
C LEU A 86 15.07 0.63 6.01
N GLU A 87 15.91 -0.36 5.82
CA GLU A 87 16.32 -0.81 4.50
C GLU A 87 15.19 -1.60 3.83
N GLN A 88 15.19 -1.53 2.51
CA GLN A 88 14.06 -2.03 1.75
C GLN A 88 14.04 -3.57 1.74
N GLU A 89 15.21 -4.19 1.83
CA GLU A 89 15.39 -5.62 2.03
C GLU A 89 14.75 -6.10 3.35
N GLN A 90 14.74 -5.26 4.39
CA GLN A 90 14.10 -5.61 5.66
C GLN A 90 12.58 -5.63 5.52
N ILE A 91 11.98 -4.64 4.84
CA ILE A 91 10.54 -4.66 4.60
C ILE A 91 10.13 -5.84 3.73
N LEU A 92 10.96 -6.23 2.74
CA LEU A 92 10.72 -7.39 1.87
C LEU A 92 10.77 -8.73 2.59
N GLN A 93 11.31 -8.81 3.82
CA GLN A 93 11.36 -10.03 4.62
C GLN A 93 10.14 -10.20 5.53
N MET A 94 9.37 -9.15 5.77
CA MET A 94 8.18 -9.23 6.63
C MET A 94 7.09 -10.06 5.94
N ARG A 95 6.44 -10.94 6.70
CA ARG A 95 5.41 -11.86 6.19
C ARG A 95 4.14 -11.76 7.02
N GLY A 96 3.00 -11.79 6.35
CA GLY A 96 1.70 -12.03 6.96
C GLY A 96 1.45 -13.51 7.21
N GLN A 97 0.45 -13.83 8.03
CA GLN A 97 0.04 -15.22 8.26
C GLN A 97 -0.82 -15.79 7.14
N LYS A 98 -1.63 -14.95 6.48
CA LYS A 98 -2.52 -15.35 5.38
C LYS A 98 -1.95 -15.03 4.01
N GLY A 99 -1.24 -13.91 3.88
CA GLY A 99 -0.60 -13.53 2.63
C GLY A 99 0.19 -12.24 2.77
N THR A 100 1.17 -12.08 1.89
CA THR A 100 2.07 -10.92 1.88
C THR A 100 2.04 -10.27 0.51
N PHE A 101 1.70 -8.97 0.48
CA PHE A 101 1.54 -8.24 -0.76
C PHE A 101 2.45 -7.02 -0.81
N LEU A 102 3.22 -6.89 -1.90
CA LEU A 102 4.01 -5.71 -2.18
C LEU A 102 3.20 -4.76 -3.07
N LEU A 103 2.89 -3.59 -2.53
CA LEU A 103 2.16 -2.55 -3.23
C LEU A 103 3.11 -1.47 -3.73
N ASN A 104 3.04 -1.19 -5.03
CA ASN A 104 3.65 0.00 -5.62
C ASN A 104 2.63 0.82 -6.41
N VAL A 105 2.19 1.93 -5.83
CA VAL A 105 1.34 2.91 -6.53
C VAL A 105 2.19 3.79 -7.42
N LYS A 106 1.93 3.83 -8.72
CA LYS A 106 2.62 4.70 -9.68
C LYS A 106 1.96 6.07 -9.81
N TYR A 107 0.64 6.09 -9.81
CA TYR A 107 -0.14 7.30 -10.03
C TYR A 107 -1.32 7.39 -9.06
N ARG A 108 -1.66 8.62 -8.67
CA ARG A 108 -2.87 8.97 -7.93
C ARG A 108 -3.76 9.89 -8.76
N GLN A 109 -4.38 9.33 -9.79
CA GLN A 109 -5.25 10.05 -10.73
C GLN A 109 -6.71 9.65 -10.55
N ASN A 110 -7.61 10.57 -10.93
CA ASN A 110 -9.07 10.38 -10.86
C ASN A 110 -9.57 9.97 -9.47
N SER A 111 -9.00 10.57 -8.41
CA SER A 111 -9.29 10.21 -7.02
C SER A 111 -9.11 8.72 -6.72
N SER A 112 -8.14 8.07 -7.38
CA SER A 112 -7.88 6.64 -7.25
C SER A 112 -6.39 6.34 -7.40
N TRP A 113 -6.02 5.07 -7.27
CA TRP A 113 -4.65 4.58 -7.39
C TRP A 113 -4.48 3.75 -8.65
N GLN A 114 -3.32 3.91 -9.30
CA GLN A 114 -2.88 3.06 -10.40
C GLN A 114 -1.49 2.54 -10.08
N GLY A 115 -1.25 1.25 -10.24
CA GLY A 115 0.02 0.66 -9.85
C GLY A 115 0.07 -0.84 -10.02
N PHE A 116 0.95 -1.45 -9.24
CA PHE A 116 1.22 -2.88 -9.25
C PHE A 116 1.08 -3.44 -7.84
N LEU A 117 0.56 -4.66 -7.76
CA LEU A 117 0.46 -5.46 -6.55
C LEU A 117 1.11 -6.81 -6.82
N GLN A 118 2.03 -7.26 -5.97
CA GLN A 118 2.67 -8.57 -6.08
C GLN A 118 2.35 -9.39 -4.85
N TRP A 119 1.85 -10.59 -5.06
CA TRP A 119 1.73 -11.61 -4.03
C TRP A 119 3.06 -12.34 -3.90
N VAL A 120 3.68 -12.24 -2.72
CA VAL A 120 5.03 -12.75 -2.48
C VAL A 120 5.06 -14.28 -2.44
N GLU A 121 4.05 -14.92 -1.86
CA GLU A 121 4.00 -16.38 -1.71
C GLU A 121 3.85 -17.10 -3.06
N GLU A 122 3.04 -16.57 -3.98
CA GLU A 122 2.77 -17.20 -5.29
C GLU A 122 3.64 -16.67 -6.44
N ASP A 123 4.50 -15.66 -6.19
CA ASP A 123 5.28 -14.98 -7.23
C ASP A 123 4.41 -14.50 -8.41
N GLU A 124 3.24 -13.97 -8.07
CA GLU A 124 2.26 -13.41 -8.99
C GLU A 124 2.17 -11.89 -8.81
N ALA A 125 2.04 -11.17 -9.92
CA ALA A 125 1.94 -9.72 -9.91
C ALA A 125 0.86 -9.25 -10.88
N TRP A 126 0.07 -8.28 -10.43
CA TRP A 126 -1.02 -7.68 -11.20
C TRP A 126 -0.83 -6.19 -11.29
N GLN A 127 -1.23 -5.64 -12.43
CA GLN A 127 -1.47 -4.22 -12.56
C GLN A 127 -2.92 -3.91 -12.14
N PHE A 128 -3.12 -2.78 -11.48
CA PHE A 128 -4.45 -2.25 -11.19
C PHE A 128 -4.56 -0.79 -11.66
N ALA A 129 -5.75 -0.42 -12.13
CA ALA A 129 -6.07 0.92 -12.61
C ALA A 129 -6.97 1.72 -11.64
N SER A 130 -7.40 1.11 -10.54
CA SER A 130 -8.17 1.78 -9.48
C SER A 130 -8.03 1.08 -8.13
N VAL A 131 -8.39 1.80 -7.06
CA VAL A 131 -8.52 1.24 -5.71
C VAL A 131 -9.50 0.06 -5.69
N LEU A 132 -10.61 0.12 -6.45
CA LEU A 132 -11.57 -0.98 -6.52
C LEU A 132 -10.99 -2.23 -7.17
N GLU A 133 -10.18 -2.08 -8.22
CA GLU A 133 -9.47 -3.21 -8.82
C GLU A 133 -8.44 -3.79 -7.86
N PHE A 134 -7.69 -2.94 -7.14
CA PHE A 134 -6.79 -3.37 -6.09
C PHE A 134 -7.50 -4.21 -5.01
N ILE A 135 -8.66 -3.77 -4.52
CA ILE A 135 -9.48 -4.54 -3.55
C ILE A 135 -9.92 -5.88 -4.14
N LYS A 136 -10.39 -5.89 -5.40
CA LYS A 136 -10.81 -7.14 -6.06
C LYS A 136 -9.67 -8.14 -6.19
N ILE A 137 -8.47 -7.68 -6.56
CA ILE A 137 -7.28 -8.53 -6.67
C ILE A 137 -6.95 -9.13 -5.30
N LEU A 138 -6.94 -8.32 -4.24
CA LEU A 138 -6.68 -8.80 -2.87
C LEU A 138 -7.69 -9.86 -2.43
N ASN A 139 -8.98 -9.62 -2.62
CA ASN A 139 -10.02 -10.57 -2.22
C ASN A 139 -9.88 -11.88 -3.01
N ASN A 140 -9.76 -11.81 -4.33
CA ASN A 140 -9.62 -13.00 -5.17
C ASN A 140 -8.34 -13.80 -4.86
N ALA A 141 -7.28 -13.16 -4.37
CA ALA A 141 -6.04 -13.84 -4.00
C ALA A 141 -6.14 -14.54 -2.64
N LEU A 142 -7.03 -14.11 -1.75
CA LEU A 142 -7.20 -14.67 -0.40
C LEU A 142 -8.43 -15.57 -0.25
N ASP A 143 -9.29 -15.62 -1.25
CA ASP A 143 -10.41 -16.56 -1.39
C ASP A 143 -9.91 -17.99 -1.65
#